data_AF-A0A482VS73-F1
#
_entry.id   AF-A0A482VS73-F1
#
_cell.length_a   1.000
_cell.length_b   1.000
_cell.length_c   1.000
_cell.angle_alpha   90.00
_cell.angle_beta   90.00
_cell.angle_gamma   90.00
#
_symmetry.space_group_name_H-M   'P 1'
#
loop_
_entity.id
_entity.type
_entity.pdbx_description
1 polymer ?
#
loop_
_entity_poly.entity_id
_entity_poly.type
_entity_poly.pdbx_seq_one_letter_code
_entity_poly.pdbx_strand_id
1 'polypeptide(L)' 'MRKKEQLPVFAGKKTSLDDPDKEILDEAYAFLEAFLAGNRWMTGDYVSIADYSIISSISSLNVFVPIDAERFPKLNCK' A
#
# COMPACT_ATOMS: atom_id res chain seq x y z
N MET A 1 1.31 13.26 -22.78
CA MET A 1 1.64 12.98 -21.36
C MET A 1 2.80 12.00 -21.33
N ARG A 2 3.98 12.40 -20.84
CA ARG A 2 5.10 11.46 -20.63
C ARG A 2 4.78 10.64 -19.38
N LYS A 3 4.57 9.33 -19.51
CA LYS A 3 4.61 8.44 -18.34
C LYS A 3 5.99 8.63 -17.71
N LYS A 4 6.07 9.19 -16.50
CA LYS A 4 7.32 9.12 -15.73
C LYS A 4 7.55 7.65 -15.47
N GLU A 5 8.60 7.09 -16.05
CA GLU A 5 8.99 5.71 -15.80
C GLU A 5 9.43 5.64 -14.34
N GLN A 6 8.59 5.07 -13.48
CA GLN A 6 8.90 4.86 -12.07
C GLN A 6 9.96 3.78 -11.98
N LEU A 7 11.20 4.21 -11.77
CA LEU A 7 12.32 3.31 -11.53
C LEU A 7 12.33 2.90 -10.06
N PRO A 8 12.78 1.68 -9.74
CA PRO A 8 13.00 1.29 -8.36
C PRO A 8 13.92 2.28 -7.65
N VAL A 9 13.61 2.63 -6.40
CA VAL A 9 14.35 3.64 -5.60
C VAL A 9 15.86 3.37 -5.61
N PHE A 10 16.25 2.10 -5.48
CA PHE A 10 17.65 1.68 -5.51
C PHE A 10 18.33 1.86 -6.87
N ALA A 11 17.59 1.78 -7.98
CA ALA A 11 18.14 2.03 -9.33
C ALA A 11 18.37 3.52 -9.59
N GLY A 12 17.56 4.39 -8.95
CA GLY A 12 17.67 5.84 -9.08
C GLY A 12 18.78 6.51 -8.26
N LYS A 13 19.61 5.74 -7.54
CA LYS A 13 20.57 6.25 -6.52
C LYS A 13 19.90 7.11 -5.43
N LYS A 14 18.58 6.98 -5.25
CA LYS A 14 17.84 7.65 -4.18
C LYS A 14 18.08 6.90 -2.88
N THR A 15 18.35 7.62 -1.80
CA THR A 15 18.52 7.07 -0.44
C THR A 15 17.32 7.35 0.47
N SER A 16 16.34 8.11 -0.02
CA SER A 16 15.11 8.49 0.69
C SER A 16 13.94 8.58 -0.29
N LEU A 17 12.72 8.52 0.24
CA LEU A 17 11.49 8.75 -0.53
C LEU A 17 11.20 10.25 -0.63
N ASP A 18 10.93 10.72 -1.85
CA ASP A 18 10.40 12.07 -2.07
C ASP A 18 8.86 12.09 -1.90
N ASP A 19 8.26 13.28 -1.93
CA ASP A 19 6.81 13.40 -1.71
C ASP A 19 5.97 12.69 -2.78
N PRO A 20 6.32 12.73 -4.08
CA PRO A 20 5.66 11.90 -5.08
C PRO A 20 5.73 10.39 -4.78
N ASP A 21 6.88 9.88 -4.32
CA ASP A 21 7.04 8.48 -3.93
C ASP A 21 6.07 8.11 -2.77
N LYS A 22 5.88 9.03 -1.81
CA LYS A 22 4.94 8.84 -0.68
C LYS A 22 3.48 8.94 -1.11
N GLU A 23 3.14 9.88 -2.00
CA GLU A 23 1.78 10.05 -2.54
C GLU A 23 1.29 8.77 -3.24
N ILE A 24 2.18 8.06 -3.94
CA ILE A 24 1.85 6.78 -4.57
C ILE A 24 1.51 5.71 -3.52
N LEU A 25 2.24 5.68 -2.40
CA LEU A 25 1.97 4.74 -1.31
C LEU A 25 0.64 5.07 -0.61
N ASP A 26 0.37 6.34 -0.40
CA ASP A 26 -0.91 6.81 0.15
C ASP A 26 -2.10 6.45 -0.75
N GLU A 27 -1.95 6.62 -2.07
CA GLU A 27 -2.95 6.21 -3.06
C GLU A 27 -3.15 4.68 -3.05
N ALA A 28 -2.06 3.90 -2.93
CA ALA A 28 -2.14 2.45 -2.82
C ALA A 28 -2.92 2.02 -1.57
N TYR A 29 -2.68 2.64 -0.41
CA TYR A 29 -3.46 2.37 0.81
C TYR A 29 -4.93 2.72 0.61
N ALA A 30 -5.25 3.84 -0.03
CA ALA A 30 -6.62 4.21 -0.35
C ALA A 30 -7.33 3.18 -1.24
N PHE A 31 -6.65 2.64 -2.25
CA PHE A 31 -7.19 1.58 -3.10
C PHE A 31 -7.47 0.30 -2.32
N LEU A 32 -6.56 -0.11 -1.44
CA LEU A 32 -6.73 -1.33 -0.66
C LEU A 32 -7.83 -1.21 0.39
N GLU A 33 -7.93 -0.07 1.08
CA GLU A 33 -9.04 0.24 1.99
C GLU A 33 -10.38 0.11 1.27
N ALA A 34 -10.46 0.63 0.03
CA ALA A 34 -11.65 0.55 -0.80
C ALA A 34 -11.99 -0.90 -1.23
N PHE A 35 -10.99 -1.74 -1.53
CA PHE A 35 -11.25 -3.16 -1.87
C PHE A 35 -11.70 -3.99 -0.68
N LEU A 36 -11.28 -3.62 0.52
CA LEU A 36 -11.80 -4.19 1.77
C LEU A 36 -13.16 -3.60 2.16
N ALA A 37 -13.69 -2.60 1.45
CA ALA A 37 -15.02 -2.08 1.72
C ALA A 37 -16.07 -3.20 1.51
N GLY A 38 -16.88 -3.46 2.53
CA GLY A 38 -17.89 -4.53 2.51
C GLY A 38 -17.38 -5.96 2.70
N ASN A 39 -16.05 -6.21 2.65
CA ASN A 39 -15.47 -7.54 2.81
C ASN A 39 -14.60 -7.65 4.06
N ARG A 40 -14.44 -8.87 4.58
CA ARG A 40 -13.51 -9.16 5.68
C ARG A 40 -12.08 -9.35 5.18
N TRP A 41 -11.95 -9.99 4.02
CA TRP A 41 -10.69 -10.30 3.35
C TRP A 41 -10.73 -9.78 1.91
N MET A 42 -9.59 -9.76 1.25
CA MET A 42 -9.42 -9.18 -0.08
C MET A 42 -10.37 -9.78 -1.13
N THR A 43 -10.75 -11.05 -0.97
CA THR A 43 -11.63 -11.77 -1.89
C THR A 43 -12.93 -12.25 -1.25
N GLY A 44 -13.43 -11.54 -0.23
CA GLY A 44 -14.73 -11.82 0.42
C GLY A 44 -14.61 -12.26 1.87
N ASP A 45 -15.28 -13.36 2.23
CA ASP A 45 -15.48 -13.77 3.63
C ASP A 45 -14.39 -14.69 4.18
N TYR A 46 -13.54 -15.25 3.31
CA TYR A 46 -12.47 -16.17 3.68
C TYR A 46 -11.12 -15.66 3.22
N VAL A 47 -10.09 -15.95 4.02
CA VAL A 47 -8.69 -15.65 3.68
C VAL A 47 -8.28 -16.42 2.43
N SER A 48 -7.53 -15.77 1.55
CA SER A 48 -7.04 -16.35 0.30
C SER A 48 -5.58 -15.98 0.04
N ILE A 49 -5.03 -16.49 -1.07
CA ILE A 49 -3.69 -16.12 -1.55
C ILE A 49 -3.55 -14.61 -1.82
N ALA A 50 -4.66 -13.92 -2.10
CA ALA A 50 -4.65 -12.48 -2.32
C ALA A 50 -4.24 -11.72 -1.05
N ASP A 51 -4.76 -12.13 0.12
CA ASP A 51 -4.42 -11.53 1.41
C ASP A 51 -2.93 -11.72 1.73
N TYR A 52 -2.42 -12.94 1.55
CA TYR A 52 -1.01 -13.24 1.80
C TYR A 52 -0.06 -12.51 0.84
N SER A 53 -0.45 -12.38 -0.43
CA SER A 53 0.33 -11.61 -1.41
C SER A 53 0.43 -10.14 -1.00
N ILE A 54 -0.71 -9.54 -0.66
CA ILE A 54 -0.80 -8.12 -0.35
C ILE A 54 -0.16 -7.77 1.00
N ILE A 55 -0.37 -8.56 2.05
CA ILE A 55 0.17 -8.28 3.38
C ILE A 55 1.71 -8.24 3.38
N SER A 56 2.35 -9.05 2.54
CA SER A 56 3.81 -9.04 2.39
C SER A 56 4.33 -7.68 1.90
N SER A 57 3.59 -7.04 0.99
CA SER A 57 3.93 -5.73 0.44
C SER A 57 3.58 -4.62 1.44
N ILE A 58 2.36 -4.62 2.00
CA ILE A 58 1.92 -3.58 2.95
C ILE A 58 2.83 -3.53 4.18
N SER A 59 3.14 -4.69 4.78
CA SER A 59 3.98 -4.74 5.98
C SER A 59 5.37 -4.13 5.77
N SER A 60 5.94 -4.32 4.57
CA SER A 60 7.20 -3.72 4.18
C SER A 60 7.07 -2.21 3.92
N LEU A 61 5.98 -1.78 3.28
CA LEU A 61 5.73 -0.38 2.93
C LEU A 61 5.38 0.49 4.15
N ASN A 62 4.73 -0.08 5.15
CA ASN A 62 4.38 0.60 6.41
C ASN A 62 5.61 1.14 7.16
N VAL A 63 6.80 0.56 6.94
CA VAL A 63 8.07 1.07 7.48
C VAL A 63 8.47 2.40 6.87
N PHE A 64 8.12 2.63 5.60
CA PHE A 64 8.49 3.83 4.86
C PHE A 64 7.45 4.94 4.96
N VAL A 65 6.17 4.59 4.81
CA VAL A 65 5.03 5.48 5.00
C VAL A 65 4.06 4.77 5.93
N PRO A 66 4.01 5.18 7.22
CA PRO A 66 3.12 4.59 8.19
C PRO A 66 1.66 4.70 7.76
N ILE A 67 0.90 3.62 7.97
CA ILE A 67 -0.53 3.59 7.71
C ILE A 67 -1.22 4.50 8.73
N ASP A 68 -1.95 5.49 8.23
CA ASP A 68 -2.85 6.31 9.04
C ASP A 68 -4.08 5.47 9.42
N ALA A 69 -4.14 5.06 10.68
CA ALA A 69 -5.23 4.22 11.19
C ALA A 69 -6.58 4.94 11.29
N GLU A 70 -6.60 6.27 11.34
CA GLU A 70 -7.85 7.04 11.33
C GLU A 70 -8.43 7.10 9.92
N ARG A 71 -7.56 7.26 8.92
CA ARG A 71 -7.95 7.35 7.51
C ARG A 71 -8.18 5.98 6.86
N PHE A 72 -7.40 4.96 7.25
CA PHE A 72 -7.44 3.60 6.70
C PHE A 72 -7.69 2.55 7.79
N PRO A 73 -8.87 2.58 8.44
CA PRO A 73 -9.16 1.75 9.61
C PRO A 73 -9.20 0.24 9.30
N LYS A 74 -9.44 -0.19 8.06
CA LYS A 74 -9.44 -1.62 7.69
C LYS A 74 -8.04 -2.16 7.42
N LEU A 75 -7.07 -1.29 7.13
CA LEU A 75 -5.67 -1.67 6.96
C LEU A 75 -4.87 -1.69 8.27
N ASN A 76 -5.42 -1.12 9.34
CA ASN A 76 -4.76 -1.14 10.64
C ASN A 76 -4.85 -2.54 11.28
N CYS A 77 -3.70 -3.17 11.49
CA CYS A 77 -3.61 -4.38 12.30
C CYS A 77 -3.75 -3.98 13.78
N LYS A 78 -4.82 -4.45 14.45
CA LYS A 78 -4.97 -4.28 15.90
C LYS A 78 -4.10 -5.27 16.67
#